data_AF-A0A4P6JKR1-F1
#
_entry.id   AF-A0A4P6JKR1-F1
#
_cell.length_a   1.000
_cell.length_b   1.000
_cell.length_c   1.000
_cell.angle_alpha   90.00
_cell.angle_beta   90.00
_cell.angle_gamma   90.00
#
_symmetry.space_group_name_H-M   'P 1'
#
loop_
_entity.id
_entity.type
_entity.pdbx_description
1 polymer ?
#
loop_
_entity_poly.entity_id
_entity_poly.type
_entity_poly.pdbx_seq_one_letter_code
_entity_poly.pdbx_strand_id
1 'polypeptide(L)'
;MAKRVTVTTNLTTKELHDRSRRAANPVERTHWHILWLIREGHTPEEVAFMLGSTARWVRTIVQRYNRTGEQALLDHRRMQKGAPPLLSPEQQKELDQA
;
A
#
# COMPACT_ATOMS: atom_id res chain seq x y z
N MET A 1 -16.30 12.96 17.48
CA MET A 1 -15.60 11.66 17.56
C MET A 1 -15.13 11.27 16.17
N ALA A 2 -13.86 10.89 16.00
CA ALA A 2 -13.34 10.51 14.68
C ALA A 2 -14.06 9.25 14.17
N LYS A 3 -14.51 9.27 12.91
CA LYS A 3 -15.18 8.11 12.29
C LYS A 3 -14.22 6.92 12.29
N ARG A 4 -14.59 5.86 13.00
CA ARG A 4 -13.85 4.59 12.99
C ARG A 4 -13.93 3.99 11.59
N VAL A 5 -12.78 3.59 11.06
CA VAL A 5 -12.67 2.88 9.79
C VAL A 5 -12.44 1.41 10.11
N THR A 6 -13.20 0.53 9.46
CA THR A 6 -13.13 -0.91 9.65
C THR A 6 -12.74 -1.59 8.35
N VAL A 7 -12.07 -2.74 8.45
CA VAL A 7 -11.73 -3.58 7.30
C VAL A 7 -12.88 -4.56 7.05
N THR A 8 -13.51 -4.46 5.88
CA THR A 8 -14.59 -5.35 5.44
C THR A 8 -13.98 -6.47 4.61
N THR A 9 -13.83 -7.66 5.21
CA THR A 9 -13.26 -8.83 4.56
C THR A 9 -13.70 -10.11 5.27
N ASN A 10 -13.69 -11.22 4.53
CA ASN A 10 -13.88 -12.56 5.08
C ASN A 10 -12.59 -13.12 5.70
N LEU A 11 -11.45 -12.45 5.49
CA LEU A 11 -10.17 -12.84 6.06
C LEU A 11 -10.15 -12.61 7.58
N THR A 12 -9.56 -13.55 8.27
CA THR A 12 -9.24 -13.46 9.70
C THR A 12 -8.06 -12.53 9.95
N THR A 13 -7.94 -12.04 11.19
CA THR A 13 -6.79 -11.23 11.63
C THR A 13 -5.47 -11.95 11.39
N LYS A 14 -5.43 -13.28 11.63
CA LYS A 14 -4.26 -14.12 11.38
C LYS A 14 -3.88 -14.20 9.90
N GLU A 15 -4.85 -14.34 9.01
CA GLU A 15 -4.58 -14.37 7.57
C GLU A 15 -4.02 -13.05 7.05
N LEU A 16 -4.52 -11.91 7.56
CA LEU A 16 -3.96 -10.59 7.24
C LEU A 16 -2.50 -10.47 7.72
N HIS A 17 -2.22 -10.92 8.94
CA HIS A 17 -0.86 -10.96 9.50
C HIS A 17 0.06 -11.85 8.65
N ASP A 18 -0.35 -13.08 8.33
CA ASP A 18 0.46 -14.02 7.57
C ASP A 18 0.73 -13.55 6.14
N ARG A 19 -0.21 -12.82 5.53
CA ARG A 19 -0.02 -12.20 4.22
C ARG A 19 0.95 -11.03 4.29
N SER A 20 0.92 -10.23 5.36
CA SER A 20 1.92 -9.18 5.57
C SER A 20 3.34 -9.77 5.66
N ARG A 21 3.52 -10.87 6.41
CA ARG A 21 4.80 -11.57 6.56
C ARG A 21 5.30 -12.18 5.25
N ARG A 22 4.40 -12.69 4.40
CA ARG A 22 4.74 -13.34 3.12
C ARG A 22 4.94 -12.38 1.95
N ALA A 23 4.40 -11.16 2.03
CA ALA A 23 4.51 -10.19 0.95
C ALA A 23 5.99 -9.83 0.67
N ALA A 24 6.46 -10.13 -0.54
CA ALA A 24 7.82 -9.82 -0.98
C ALA A 24 7.99 -8.31 -1.22
N ASN A 25 6.96 -7.67 -1.76
CA ASN A 25 6.96 -6.24 -2.04
C ASN A 25 6.79 -5.42 -0.74
N PRO A 26 7.71 -4.50 -0.40
CA PRO A 26 7.60 -3.66 0.79
C PRO A 26 6.31 -2.82 0.86
N VAL A 27 5.81 -2.37 -0.31
CA VAL A 27 4.58 -1.56 -0.39
C VAL A 27 3.36 -2.41 -0.01
N GLU A 28 3.23 -3.58 -0.65
CA GLU A 28 2.15 -4.53 -0.34
C GLU A 28 2.20 -4.99 1.11
N ARG A 29 3.41 -5.30 1.62
CA ARG A 29 3.62 -5.68 3.02
C ARG A 29 3.06 -4.63 3.97
N THR A 30 3.38 -3.36 3.74
CA THR A 30 2.90 -2.24 4.57
C THR A 30 1.38 -2.13 4.50
N HIS A 31 0.79 -2.30 3.32
CA HIS A 31 -0.67 -2.26 3.18
C HIS A 31 -1.36 -3.42 3.92
N TRP A 32 -0.84 -4.64 3.83
CA TRP A 32 -1.34 -5.79 4.61
C TRP A 32 -1.21 -5.56 6.12
N HIS A 33 -0.09 -4.97 6.56
CA HIS A 33 0.15 -4.64 7.97
C HIS A 33 -0.87 -3.60 8.48
N ILE A 34 -1.18 -2.57 7.68
CA ILE A 34 -2.25 -1.60 8.00
C ILE A 34 -3.60 -2.31 8.19
N LEU A 35 -3.99 -3.19 7.27
CA LEU A 35 -5.28 -3.89 7.35
C LEU A 35 -5.35 -4.80 8.59
N TRP A 36 -4.26 -5.50 8.89
CA TRP A 36 -4.15 -6.34 10.09
C TRP A 36 -4.36 -5.50 11.37
N LEU A 37 -3.63 -4.39 11.55
CA LEU A 37 -3.73 -3.59 12.77
C LEU A 37 -5.11 -2.95 12.96
N ILE A 38 -5.73 -2.47 11.87
CA ILE A 38 -7.10 -1.93 11.94
C ILE A 38 -8.10 -3.05 12.31
N ARG A 39 -7.89 -4.27 11.83
CA ARG A 39 -8.73 -5.43 12.17
C ARG A 39 -8.55 -5.87 13.62
N GLU A 40 -7.35 -5.70 14.17
CA GLU A 40 -7.04 -5.98 15.58
C GLU A 40 -7.64 -4.93 16.54
N GLY A 41 -8.08 -3.79 16.02
CA GLY A 41 -8.83 -2.77 16.76
C GLY A 41 -8.10 -1.44 16.93
N HIS A 42 -6.90 -1.30 16.36
CA HIS A 42 -6.17 -0.04 16.39
C HIS A 42 -6.89 1.05 15.60
N THR A 43 -6.73 2.28 16.06
CA THR A 43 -7.19 3.49 15.37
C THR A 43 -6.25 3.85 14.21
N PRO A 44 -6.74 4.55 13.18
CA PRO A 44 -5.87 5.05 12.10
C PRO A 44 -4.69 5.90 12.60
N GLU A 45 -4.86 6.61 13.71
CA GLU A 45 -3.82 7.41 14.38
C GLU A 45 -2.71 6.55 14.98
N GLU A 46 -3.06 5.51 15.73
CA GLU A 46 -2.09 4.57 16.31
C GLU A 46 -1.31 3.83 15.22
N VAL A 47 -2.02 3.37 14.17
CA VAL A 47 -1.38 2.71 13.02
C VAL A 47 -0.44 3.66 12.29
N ALA A 48 -0.85 4.91 12.11
CA ALA A 48 -0.01 5.93 11.48
C ALA A 48 1.27 6.18 12.27
N PHE A 49 1.16 6.27 13.60
CA PHE A 49 2.30 6.41 14.50
C PHE A 49 3.25 5.20 14.42
N MET A 50 2.71 3.97 14.49
CA MET A 50 3.51 2.73 14.43
C MET A 50 4.25 2.55 13.11
N LEU A 51 3.66 2.97 11.99
CA LEU A 51 4.19 2.72 10.65
C LEU A 51 4.87 3.94 10.00
N GLY A 52 5.04 5.05 10.73
CA GLY A 52 5.65 6.27 10.19
C GLY A 52 4.86 6.86 9.01
N SER A 53 3.53 6.84 9.09
CA SER A 53 2.64 7.33 8.03
C SER A 53 1.61 8.33 8.57
N THR A 54 0.65 8.75 7.75
CA THR A 54 -0.43 9.65 8.19
C THR A 54 -1.73 8.88 8.36
N ALA A 55 -2.55 9.29 9.33
CA ALA A 55 -3.87 8.70 9.53
C ALA A 55 -4.77 8.84 8.28
N ARG A 56 -4.56 9.88 7.46
CA ARG A 56 -5.23 10.03 6.15
C ARG A 56 -4.85 8.91 5.18
N TRP A 57 -3.57 8.56 5.13
CA TRP A 57 -3.08 7.48 4.29
C TRP A 57 -3.62 6.11 4.74
N VAL A 58 -3.60 5.85 6.04
CA VAL A 58 -4.18 4.63 6.62
C VAL A 58 -5.65 4.47 6.22
N ARG A 59 -6.48 5.51 6.40
CA ARG A 59 -7.88 5.50 5.96
C ARG A 59 -8.03 5.25 4.47
N THR A 60 -7.15 5.84 3.66
CA THR A 60 -7.15 5.67 2.21
C THR A 60 -6.92 4.20 1.81
N ILE A 61 -5.95 3.53 2.45
CA ILE A 61 -5.66 2.12 2.21
C ILE A 61 -6.84 1.24 2.57
N VAL A 62 -7.44 1.44 3.75
CA VAL A 62 -8.61 0.64 4.17
C VAL A 62 -9.80 0.86 3.23
N GLN A 63 -10.08 2.11 2.84
CA GLN A 63 -11.16 2.42 1.90
C GLN A 63 -10.94 1.79 0.52
N ARG A 64 -9.71 1.83 0.01
CA ARG A 64 -9.36 1.18 -1.27
C ARG A 64 -9.56 -0.33 -1.18
N TYR A 65 -9.04 -0.94 -0.13
CA TYR A 65 -9.20 -2.38 0.10
C TYR A 65 -10.67 -2.78 0.22
N ASN A 66 -11.48 -2.05 0.98
CA ASN A 66 -12.92 -2.35 1.10
C ASN A 66 -13.68 -2.22 -0.23
N ARG A 67 -13.16 -1.44 -1.19
CA ARG A 67 -13.80 -1.21 -2.49
C ARG A 67 -13.39 -2.23 -3.56
N THR A 68 -12.10 -2.57 -3.61
CA THR A 68 -11.52 -3.39 -4.72
C THR A 68 -10.85 -4.66 -4.23
N GLY A 69 -10.92 -4.96 -2.93
CA GLY A 69 -10.26 -6.11 -2.32
C GLY A 69 -8.74 -6.05 -2.43
N GLU A 70 -8.12 -7.21 -2.60
CA GLU A 70 -6.67 -7.38 -2.59
C GLU A 70 -5.94 -6.65 -3.73
N GLN A 71 -6.64 -6.42 -4.86
CA GLN A 71 -6.08 -5.70 -6.01
C GLN A 71 -5.68 -4.25 -5.66
N ALA A 72 -6.26 -3.67 -4.61
CA ALA A 72 -5.89 -2.35 -4.11
C ALA A 72 -4.51 -2.30 -3.44
N LEU A 73 -3.96 -3.45 -3.05
CA LEU A 73 -2.71 -3.51 -2.30
C LEU A 73 -1.49 -3.64 -3.20
N LEU A 74 -1.69 -4.09 -4.45
CA LEU A 74 -0.64 -4.24 -5.47
C LEU A 74 0.08 -2.92 -5.76
N ASP A 75 1.40 -2.98 -5.93
CA ASP A 75 2.17 -1.82 -6.38
C ASP A 75 2.06 -1.63 -7.90
N HIS A 76 1.04 -0.87 -8.29
CA HIS A 76 0.79 -0.53 -9.69
C HIS A 76 1.93 0.26 -10.35
N ARG A 77 2.84 0.89 -9.58
CA ARG A 77 3.96 1.66 -10.16
C ARG A 77 4.91 0.79 -10.97
N ARG A 78 5.12 -0.46 -10.55
CA ARG A 78 6.01 -1.40 -11.24
C ARG A 78 5.38 -1.99 -12.50
N MET A 79 4.06 -2.03 -12.56
CA MET A 79 3.31 -2.59 -13.68
C MET A 79 3.02 -1.56 -14.77
N GLN A 80 3.07 -0.27 -14.43
CA GLN A 80 2.85 0.83 -15.37
C GLN A 80 4.17 1.15 -16.09
N LYS A 81 4.17 1.03 -17.42
CA LYS A 81 5.18 1.70 -18.26
C LYS A 81 4.94 3.19 -18.06
N GLY A 82 5.85 3.87 -17.37
CA GLY A 82 5.71 5.30 -17.07
C GLY A 82 5.54 6.17 -18.32
N ALA A 83 5.56 7.49 -18.14
CA ALA A 83 5.56 8.40 -19.28
C ALA A 83 6.74 8.08 -20.23
N PRO A 84 6.58 8.28 -21.55
CA PRO A 84 7.67 8.09 -22.49
C PRO A 84 8.86 8.99 -22.10
N PRO A 85 10.11 8.53 -22.31
CA PRO A 85 11.29 9.36 -22.05
C PRO A 85 11.21 10.68 -22.80
N LEU A 86 11.63 11.77 -22.16
CA LEU A 86 11.73 13.09 -22.79
C LEU A 86 12.85 13.17 -23.82
N LEU A 87 13.89 12.35 -23.63
CA LEU A 87 15.07 12.30 -24.48
C LEU A 87 14.86 11.37 -25.68
N SER A 88 15.37 11.77 -26.84
CA SER A 88 15.47 10.89 -28.00
C SER A 88 16.42 9.71 -27.70
N PRO A 89 16.36 8.62 -28.48
CA PRO A 89 17.28 7.49 -28.32
C PRO A 89 18.77 7.89 -28.44
N GLU A 90 19.07 8.92 -29.23
CA GLU A 90 20.42 9.45 -29.40
C GLU A 90 20.90 10.18 -28.14
N GLN A 91 20.03 11.01 -27.56
CA GLN A 91 20.31 11.74 -26.32
C GLN A 91 20.44 10.82 -25.11
N GLN A 92 19.74 9.69 -25.09
CA GLN A 92 19.90 8.67 -24.04
C GLN A 92 21.28 7.99 -24.13
N LYS A 93 21.74 7.66 -25.34
CA LYS A 93 23.08 7.10 -25.54
C LYS A 93 24.18 8.09 -25.13
N GLU A 94 24.00 9.37 -25.41
CA GLU A 94 24.94 10.41 -25.01
C GLU A 94 25.00 10.54 -23.47
N LEU A 95 23.85 10.46 -22.79
CA LEU A 95 23.78 10.44 -21.32
C LEU A 95 24.44 9.20 -20.71
N ASP A 96 24.23 8.01 -21.30
CA ASP A 96 24.80 6.75 -20.80
C ASP A 96 26.33 6.67 -20.94
N GLN A 97 26.92 7.52 -21.80
CA GLN A 97 28.36 7.58 -22.07
C GLN A 97 29.10 8.68 -21.27
N ALA A 98 28.38 9.52 -20.52
CA ALA A 98 28.91 10.61 -19.71
C ALA A 98 29.20 10.19 -18.26
#